data_AF-A0A8D8G730-F1
#
_entry.id   AF-A0A8D8G730-F1
#
_cell.length_a   1.000
_cell.length_b   1.000
_cell.length_c   1.000
_cell.angle_alpha   90.00
_cell.angle_beta   90.00
_cell.angle_gamma   90.00
#
_symmetry.space_group_name_H-M   'P 1'
#
loop_
_entity.id
_entity.type
_entity.pdbx_description
1 polymer ?
#
loop_
_entity_poly.entity_id
_entity_poly.type
_entity_poly.pdbx_seq_one_letter_code
_entity_poly.pdbx_strand_id
1 'polypeptide(L)'
;MPEEDKPCPIPDLPRGPLCEYRQRAKFSWKALKQVLEDPNVIRIRYDVWQKLEREPLFAPLSSTLPVDQQKERAAKQVKRIAELKLDPQEIYSMDYKYRVRYLMSINEALHAVCPSMSVKIALGVGLFTNALLAMGSER
;
A
#
# COMPACT_ATOMS: atom_id res chain seq x y z
N MET A 1 -12.73 -19.32 -15.69
CA MET A 1 -13.36 -18.22 -16.45
C MET A 1 -12.24 -17.46 -17.15
N PRO A 2 -12.39 -17.08 -18.43
CA PRO A 2 -11.30 -16.41 -19.15
C PRO A 2 -10.99 -15.10 -18.45
N GLU A 3 -9.70 -14.87 -18.17
CA GLU A 3 -9.21 -13.60 -17.64
C GLU A 3 -9.51 -12.51 -18.67
N GLU A 4 -10.60 -11.77 -18.44
CA GLU A 4 -10.87 -10.52 -19.16
C GLU A 4 -9.63 -9.63 -19.10
N ASP A 5 -9.35 -9.01 -20.25
CA ASP A 5 -8.29 -8.06 -20.55
C ASP A 5 -8.34 -6.86 -19.58
N LYS A 6 -7.90 -7.09 -18.34
CA LYS A 6 -7.81 -6.07 -17.31
C LYS A 6 -6.62 -5.20 -17.65
N PRO A 7 -6.81 -3.87 -17.75
CA PRO A 7 -5.73 -2.96 -18.12
C PRO A 7 -4.56 -3.12 -17.15
N CYS A 8 -3.34 -3.08 -17.70
CA CYS A 8 -2.12 -3.24 -16.93
C CYS A 8 -2.13 -2.25 -15.74
N PRO A 9 -2.08 -2.71 -14.48
CA PRO A 9 -2.21 -1.84 -13.32
C PRO A 9 -1.01 -0.90 -13.13
N ILE A 10 0.04 -1.05 -13.95
CA ILE A 10 1.30 -0.32 -13.86
C ILE A 10 1.26 0.88 -14.83
N PRO A 11 1.22 2.12 -14.33
CA PRO A 11 1.26 3.32 -15.16
C PRO A 11 2.62 3.46 -15.87
N ASP A 12 2.64 4.26 -16.94
CA ASP A 12 3.89 4.62 -17.61
C ASP A 12 4.71 5.59 -16.75
N LEU A 13 6.03 5.47 -16.85
CA LEU A 13 6.94 6.36 -16.15
C LEU A 13 6.87 7.76 -16.76
N PRO A 14 7.00 8.82 -15.94
CA PRO A 14 6.98 10.19 -16.44
C PRO A 14 8.12 10.45 -17.42
N ARG A 15 7.86 11.22 -18.46
CA ARG A 15 8.87 11.64 -19.44
C ARG A 15 9.84 12.63 -18.80
N GLY A 16 11.12 12.56 -19.16
CA GLY A 16 12.16 13.44 -18.59
C GLY A 16 13.58 13.04 -19.02
N PRO A 17 14.62 13.61 -18.39
CA PRO A 17 16.02 13.38 -18.78
C PRO A 17 16.45 11.91 -18.63
N LEU A 18 15.74 11.14 -17.80
CA LEU A 18 15.99 9.71 -17.62
C LEU A 18 15.45 8.83 -18.76
N CYS A 19 14.67 9.39 -19.70
CA CYS A 19 14.11 8.63 -20.82
C CYS A 19 15.20 8.00 -21.71
N GLU A 20 16.30 8.72 -21.96
CA GLU A 20 17.41 8.21 -22.77
C GLU A 20 17.96 6.90 -22.20
N TYR A 21 18.14 6.83 -20.88
CA TYR A 21 18.63 5.63 -20.22
C TYR A 21 17.59 4.51 -20.19
N ARG A 22 16.30 4.83 -19.96
CA ARG A 22 15.22 3.83 -19.95
C ARG A 22 15.04 3.16 -21.30
N GLN A 23 15.26 3.87 -22.41
CA GLN A 23 15.18 3.32 -23.77
C GLN A 23 16.28 2.31 -24.09
N ARG A 24 17.41 2.32 -23.35
CA ARG A 24 18.50 1.35 -23.53
C ARG A 24 18.15 -0.05 -23.01
N ALA A 25 17.06 -0.19 -22.26
CA ALA A 25 16.61 -1.49 -21.76
C ALA A 25 16.17 -2.38 -22.93
N LYS A 26 16.73 -3.60 -22.98
CA LYS A 26 16.40 -4.60 -24.01
C LYS A 26 15.19 -5.48 -23.66
N PHE A 27 14.51 -5.17 -22.56
CA PHE A 27 13.35 -5.92 -22.06
C PHE A 27 12.30 -4.96 -21.49
N SER A 28 11.05 -5.43 -21.39
CA SER A 28 9.97 -4.67 -20.77
C SER A 28 10.10 -4.69 -19.24
N TRP A 29 10.32 -3.54 -18.63
CA TRP A 29 10.38 -3.42 -17.17
C TRP A 29 9.04 -3.76 -16.50
N LYS A 30 7.90 -3.52 -17.18
CA LYS A 30 6.57 -3.90 -16.70
C LYS A 30 6.42 -5.42 -16.65
N ALA A 31 6.90 -6.12 -17.68
CA ALA A 31 6.93 -7.58 -17.69
C ALA A 31 7.87 -8.14 -16.60
N LEU A 32 9.05 -7.55 -16.42
CA LEU A 32 9.94 -7.93 -15.32
C LEU A 32 9.25 -7.77 -13.96
N LYS A 33 8.53 -6.68 -13.72
CA LYS A 33 7.81 -6.47 -12.46
C LYS A 33 6.75 -7.55 -12.21
N GLN A 34 6.02 -7.97 -13.24
CA GLN A 34 5.03 -9.05 -13.14
C GLN A 34 5.66 -10.44 -12.91
N VAL A 35 6.92 -10.64 -13.34
CA VAL A 35 7.68 -11.87 -13.02
C VAL A 35 8.14 -11.88 -11.57
N LEU A 36 8.49 -10.70 -11.02
CA LEU A 36 9.03 -10.58 -9.66
C LEU A 36 7.96 -10.51 -8.57
N GLU A 37 6.79 -9.98 -8.88
CA GLU A 37 5.71 -9.72 -7.93
C GLU A 37 4.38 -10.30 -8.41
N ASP A 38 3.58 -10.82 -7.49
CA ASP A 38 2.22 -11.28 -7.77
C ASP A 38 1.38 -10.13 -8.39
N PRO A 39 0.74 -10.35 -9.56
CA PRO A 39 -0.08 -9.34 -10.23
C PRO A 39 -1.17 -8.72 -9.35
N ASN A 40 -1.77 -9.49 -8.43
CA ASN A 40 -2.76 -8.96 -7.49
C ASN A 40 -2.13 -8.01 -6.47
N VAL A 41 -0.92 -8.33 -5.98
CA VAL A 41 -0.18 -7.46 -5.06
C VAL A 41 0.19 -6.15 -5.77
N ILE A 42 0.64 -6.22 -7.03
CA ILE A 42 0.91 -5.04 -7.85
C ILE A 42 -0.35 -4.17 -7.95
N ARG A 43 -1.50 -4.77 -8.30
CA ARG A 43 -2.77 -4.03 -8.43
C ARG A 43 -3.16 -3.34 -7.13
N ILE A 44 -3.13 -4.06 -6.00
CA ILE A 44 -3.46 -3.50 -4.68
C ILE A 44 -2.56 -2.29 -4.37
N ARG A 45 -1.25 -2.42 -4.60
CA ARG A 45 -0.29 -1.33 -4.34
C ARG A 45 -0.59 -0.09 -5.17
N TYR A 46 -0.85 -0.25 -6.47
CA TYR A 46 -1.17 0.88 -7.36
C TYR A 46 -2.53 1.52 -7.04
N ASP A 47 -3.54 0.73 -6.70
CA ASP A 47 -4.85 1.25 -6.27
C ASP A 47 -4.70 2.11 -5.00
N VAL A 48 -3.88 1.65 -4.04
CA VAL A 48 -3.56 2.40 -2.83
C VAL A 48 -2.83 3.71 -3.19
N TRP A 49 -1.76 3.64 -3.98
CA TRP A 49 -0.99 4.83 -4.34
C TRP A 49 -1.81 5.86 -5.12
N GLN A 50 -2.65 5.45 -6.06
CA GLN A 50 -3.55 6.36 -6.77
C GLN A 50 -4.54 7.07 -5.85
N LYS A 51 -5.02 6.41 -4.79
CA LYS A 51 -5.86 7.06 -3.77
C LYS A 51 -5.04 8.05 -2.95
N LEU A 52 -3.82 7.70 -2.53
CA LEU A 52 -2.96 8.57 -1.73
C LEU A 52 -2.46 9.80 -2.49
N GLU A 53 -2.20 9.70 -3.79
CA GLU A 53 -1.77 10.82 -4.63
C GLU A 53 -2.78 11.97 -4.63
N ARG A 54 -4.07 11.67 -4.44
CA ARG A 54 -5.15 12.66 -4.38
C ARG A 54 -5.28 13.33 -3.01
N GLU A 55 -4.49 12.91 -2.04
CA GLU A 55 -4.60 13.32 -0.65
C GLU A 55 -3.40 14.20 -0.24
N PRO A 56 -3.58 15.53 -0.05
CA PRO A 56 -2.49 16.43 0.31
C PRO A 56 -1.74 16.04 1.59
N LEU A 57 -2.41 15.34 2.51
CA LEU A 57 -1.83 14.85 3.75
C LEU A 57 -0.71 13.82 3.55
N PHE A 58 -0.64 13.19 2.38
CA PHE A 58 0.38 12.19 2.02
C PHE A 58 1.43 12.76 1.06
N ALA A 59 1.34 14.04 0.72
CA ALA A 59 2.34 14.70 -0.12
C ALA A 59 3.73 14.71 0.57
N PRO A 60 4.83 14.54 -0.20
CA PRO A 60 6.18 14.61 0.32
C PRO A 60 6.45 15.94 1.06
N LEU A 61 7.25 15.86 2.12
CA LEU A 61 7.71 17.02 2.87
C LEU A 61 9.00 17.56 2.27
N SER A 62 9.14 18.88 2.22
CA SER A 62 10.39 19.55 1.83
C SER A 62 11.49 19.45 2.89
N SER A 63 11.11 19.24 4.16
CA SER A 63 12.03 19.14 5.29
C SER A 63 11.44 18.29 6.42
N THR A 64 12.32 17.77 7.27
CA THR A 64 11.93 16.99 8.45
C THR A 64 11.22 17.88 9.47
N LEU A 65 9.99 17.52 9.83
CA LEU A 65 9.22 18.24 10.85
C LEU A 65 9.78 17.97 12.26
N PRO A 66 9.50 18.85 13.25
CA PRO A 66 9.68 18.53 14.66
C PRO A 66 8.92 17.26 15.08
N VAL A 67 9.43 16.54 16.08
CA VAL A 67 8.91 15.23 16.50
C VAL A 67 7.41 15.25 16.80
N ASP A 68 6.92 16.27 17.50
CA ASP A 68 5.50 16.32 17.86
C ASP A 68 4.59 16.56 16.64
N GLN A 69 5.05 17.34 15.67
CA GLN A 69 4.33 17.51 14.40
C GLN A 69 4.37 16.23 13.55
N GLN A 70 5.45 15.45 13.59
CA GLN A 70 5.49 14.14 12.94
C GLN A 70 4.46 13.19 13.56
N LYS A 71 4.36 13.14 14.90
CA LYS A 71 3.37 12.33 15.61
C LYS A 71 1.94 12.76 15.28
N GLU A 72 1.68 14.07 15.30
CA GLU A 72 0.37 14.63 14.98
C GLU A 72 -0.02 14.30 13.54
N ARG A 73 0.89 14.51 12.58
CA ARG A 73 0.68 14.16 11.18
C ARG A 73 0.39 12.67 11.00
N ALA A 74 1.17 11.79 11.63
CA ALA A 74 0.95 10.35 11.56
C ALA A 74 -0.43 9.96 12.11
N ALA A 75 -0.89 10.58 13.20
CA ALA A 75 -2.23 10.35 13.75
C ALA A 75 -3.34 10.79 12.76
N LYS A 76 -3.19 11.98 12.15
CA LYS A 76 -4.11 12.45 11.09
C LYS A 76 -4.13 11.50 9.90
N GLN A 77 -2.96 11.00 9.48
CA GLN A 77 -2.85 10.04 8.37
C GLN A 77 -3.55 8.72 8.70
N VAL A 78 -3.36 8.14 9.89
CA VAL A 78 -4.08 6.91 10.31
C VAL A 78 -5.59 7.12 10.23
N LYS A 79 -6.10 8.25 10.75
CA LYS A 79 -7.53 8.58 10.65
C LYS A 79 -7.98 8.62 9.19
N ARG A 80 -7.22 9.31 8.33
CA ARG A 80 -7.57 9.44 6.91
C ARG A 80 -7.56 8.09 6.18
N ILE A 81 -6.61 7.20 6.48
CA ILE A 81 -6.57 5.85 5.91
C ILE A 81 -7.84 5.07 6.25
N ALA A 82 -8.32 5.15 7.49
CA ALA A 82 -9.57 4.49 7.90
C ALA A 82 -10.79 5.01 7.11
N GLU A 83 -10.80 6.30 6.76
CA GLU A 83 -11.86 6.91 5.94
C GLU A 83 -11.80 6.50 4.46
N LEU A 84 -10.61 6.24 3.93
CA LEU A 84 -10.39 5.87 2.51
C LEU A 84 -10.84 4.45 2.16
N LYS A 85 -11.18 3.63 3.17
CA LYS A 85 -11.66 2.24 3.03
C LYS A 85 -10.86 1.49 1.96
N LEU A 86 -9.56 1.34 2.22
CA LEU A 86 -8.62 0.73 1.28
C LEU A 86 -8.88 -0.77 1.12
N ASP A 87 -9.47 -1.38 2.13
CA ASP A 87 -9.91 -2.77 2.23
C ASP A 87 -11.43 -2.88 1.97
N PRO A 88 -11.84 -3.53 0.88
CA PRO A 88 -13.23 -3.87 0.64
C PRO A 88 -13.75 -4.85 1.71
N GLN A 89 -15.02 -4.72 2.10
CA GLN A 89 -15.62 -5.56 3.16
C GLN A 89 -15.61 -7.04 2.78
N GLU A 90 -15.69 -7.36 1.51
CA GLU A 90 -15.66 -8.71 0.95
C GLU A 90 -14.35 -9.45 1.30
N ILE A 91 -13.25 -8.71 1.49
CA ILE A 91 -11.95 -9.29 1.86
C ILE A 91 -12.02 -9.99 3.23
N TYR A 92 -12.89 -9.54 4.13
CA TYR A 92 -13.04 -10.15 5.45
C TYR A 92 -13.75 -11.51 5.42
N SER A 93 -14.54 -11.76 4.38
CA SER A 93 -15.21 -13.03 4.11
C SER A 93 -14.34 -14.04 3.35
N MET A 94 -13.19 -13.60 2.83
CA MET A 94 -12.24 -14.47 2.11
C MET A 94 -11.46 -15.37 3.07
N ASP A 95 -10.82 -16.40 2.51
CA ASP A 95 -9.90 -17.28 3.25
C ASP A 95 -8.84 -16.47 4.01
N TYR A 96 -8.49 -16.96 5.21
CA TYR A 96 -7.55 -16.30 6.12
C TYR A 96 -6.24 -15.93 5.43
N LYS A 97 -5.65 -16.86 4.66
CA LYS A 97 -4.36 -16.64 3.99
C LYS A 97 -4.45 -15.51 2.97
N TYR A 98 -5.52 -15.50 2.18
CA TYR A 98 -5.75 -14.45 1.18
C TYR A 98 -5.98 -13.09 1.84
N ARG A 99 -6.87 -13.05 2.84
CA ARG A 99 -7.18 -11.84 3.63
C ARG A 99 -5.92 -11.21 4.23
N VAL A 100 -5.10 -12.01 4.91
CA VAL A 100 -3.86 -11.51 5.52
C VAL A 100 -2.89 -11.00 4.46
N ARG A 101 -2.72 -11.71 3.35
CA ARG A 101 -1.83 -11.25 2.26
C ARG A 101 -2.32 -9.95 1.63
N TYR A 102 -3.63 -9.79 1.45
CA TYR A 102 -4.24 -8.57 0.93
C TYR A 102 -3.96 -7.37 1.86
N LEU A 103 -4.24 -7.52 3.15
CA LEU A 103 -4.01 -6.47 4.15
C LEU A 103 -2.52 -6.13 4.31
N MET A 104 -1.63 -7.13 4.22
CA MET A 104 -0.18 -6.90 4.18
C MET A 104 0.24 -6.11 2.95
N SER A 105 -0.33 -6.40 1.78
CA SER A 105 -0.03 -5.69 0.53
C SER A 105 -0.43 -4.21 0.61
N ILE A 106 -1.56 -3.91 1.27
CA ILE A 106 -1.94 -2.53 1.62
C ILE A 106 -0.88 -1.91 2.52
N ASN A 107 -0.50 -2.57 3.62
CA ASN A 107 0.47 -2.00 4.55
C ASN A 107 1.84 -1.75 3.88
N GLU A 108 2.33 -2.67 3.05
CA GLU A 108 3.56 -2.50 2.26
C GLU A 108 3.46 -1.27 1.33
N ALA A 109 2.31 -1.05 0.67
CA ALA A 109 2.06 0.13 -0.15
C ALA A 109 2.08 1.42 0.68
N LEU A 110 1.43 1.42 1.85
CA LEU A 110 1.41 2.56 2.78
C LEU A 110 2.81 2.87 3.33
N HIS A 111 3.59 1.83 3.65
CA HIS A 111 4.94 1.96 4.18
C HIS A 111 5.87 2.68 3.21
N ALA A 112 5.76 2.39 1.91
CA ALA A 112 6.57 3.04 0.87
C ALA A 112 6.36 4.57 0.80
N VAL A 113 5.20 5.07 1.23
CA VAL A 113 4.85 6.50 1.21
C VAL A 113 5.02 7.16 2.58
N CYS A 114 4.54 6.52 3.65
CA CYS A 114 4.51 7.07 5.00
C CYS A 114 4.82 5.98 6.06
N PRO A 115 6.11 5.68 6.31
CA PRO A 115 6.53 4.61 7.22
C PRO A 115 5.98 4.75 8.65
N SER A 116 6.02 5.96 9.23
CA SER A 116 5.58 6.21 10.61
C SER A 116 4.10 5.88 10.83
N MET A 117 3.26 6.17 9.84
CA MET A 117 1.84 5.84 9.87
C MET A 117 1.62 4.33 9.69
N SER A 118 2.31 3.70 8.74
CA SER A 118 2.22 2.25 8.48
C SER A 118 2.56 1.44 9.74
N VAL A 119 3.64 1.80 10.44
CA VAL A 119 4.04 1.15 11.71
C VAL A 119 2.98 1.36 12.80
N LYS A 120 2.40 2.57 12.89
CA LYS A 120 1.33 2.87 13.85
C LYS A 120 0.09 1.99 13.62
N ILE A 121 -0.29 1.75 12.36
CA ILE A 121 -1.37 0.80 12.02
C ILE A 121 -0.97 -0.64 12.32
N ALA A 122 0.24 -1.05 11.91
CA ALA A 122 0.72 -2.41 12.10
C ALA A 122 0.74 -2.82 13.59
N LEU A 123 1.21 -1.93 14.47
CA LEU A 123 1.24 -2.18 15.91
C LEU A 123 -0.15 -2.03 16.55
N GLY A 124 -0.84 -0.93 16.25
CA GLY A 124 -2.11 -0.60 16.90
C GLY A 124 -3.28 -1.51 16.51
N VAL A 125 -3.30 -1.97 15.26
CA VAL A 125 -4.37 -2.83 14.73
C VAL A 125 -3.86 -4.26 14.56
N GLY A 126 -2.74 -4.45 13.85
CA GLY A 126 -2.25 -5.78 13.48
C GLY A 126 -1.77 -6.59 14.68
N LEU A 127 -0.76 -6.09 15.40
CA LEU A 127 -0.17 -6.81 16.53
C LEU A 127 -1.18 -7.00 17.67
N PHE A 128 -1.93 -5.96 18.01
CA PHE A 128 -2.94 -6.03 19.07
C PHE A 128 -4.02 -7.08 18.76
N THR A 129 -4.60 -7.06 17.55
CA THR A 129 -5.63 -8.04 17.15
C THR A 129 -5.06 -9.46 17.13
N ASN A 130 -3.84 -9.64 16.62
CA ASN A 130 -3.21 -10.96 16.60
C ASN A 130 -2.90 -11.48 18.01
N ALA A 131 -2.49 -10.60 18.94
CA ALA A 131 -2.27 -10.98 20.33
C ALA A 131 -3.57 -11.44 21.00
N LEU A 132 -4.68 -10.73 20.77
CA LEU A 132 -6.01 -11.13 21.26
C LEU A 132 -6.46 -12.46 20.66
N LEU A 133 -6.29 -12.67 19.35
CA LEU A 133 -6.70 -13.92 18.70
C LEU A 133 -5.84 -15.12 19.10
N ALA A 134 -4.54 -14.93 19.31
CA ALA A 134 -3.61 -16.02 19.59
C ALA A 134 -3.53 -16.37 21.09
N MET A 135 -3.72 -15.39 21.97
CA MET A 135 -3.51 -15.54 23.42
C MET A 135 -4.76 -15.25 24.26
N GLY A 136 -5.83 -14.72 23.66
CA GLY A 136 -7.08 -14.45 24.35
C GLY A 136 -7.88 -15.73 24.61
N SER A 137 -8.53 -15.79 25.76
CA SER A 137 -9.60 -16.77 26.01
C SER A 137 -10.90 -16.33 25.35
N GLU A 138 -11.83 -17.25 25.11
CA GLU A 138 -13.16 -16.95 24.55
C GLU A 138 -14.07 -16.06 25.44
N ARG A 139 -13.62 -15.72 26.66
CA ARG A 139 -14.38 -14.97 27.67
C ARG A 139 -14.20 -13.45 27.56
#